data_AF-A0A7I7NKH0-F1
#
_entry.id   AF-A0A7I7NKH0-F1
#
_cell.length_a   1.000
_cell.length_b   1.000
_cell.length_c   1.000
_cell.angle_alpha   90.00
_cell.angle_beta   90.00
_cell.angle_gamma   90.00
#
_symmetry.space_group_name_H-M   'P 1'
#
loop_
_entity.id
_entity.type
_entity.pdbx_description
1 polymer ?
#
loop_
_entity_poly.entity_id
_entity_poly.type
_entity_poly.pdbx_seq_one_letter_code
_entity_poly.pdbx_strand_id
1 'polypeptide(L)'
;MLADWRATKTRLAEVETHMVAILDELGLTELVSSIPGVSALGAAAILAETGDPTRFDSPRALVKHAGLCPRENASGTMTGRSRISGRGRPRLRLAAWRAVWGALPNNPVMAARYRHLTSPKLRRVLTRKCDVT
;
A
#
# COMPACT_ATOMS: atom_id res chain seq x y z
N MET A 1 31.70 14.50 -1.90
CA MET A 1 31.12 13.23 -2.39
C MET A 1 30.89 12.20 -1.28
N LEU A 2 31.91 11.66 -0.58
CA LEU A 2 31.69 10.68 0.51
C LEU A 2 31.08 11.30 1.79
N ALA A 3 31.42 12.54 2.10
CA ALA A 3 30.84 13.27 3.23
C ALA A 3 29.33 13.54 3.03
N ASP A 4 28.94 13.93 1.82
CA ASP A 4 27.53 14.23 1.47
C ASP A 4 26.65 12.98 1.55
N TRP A 5 27.17 11.83 1.09
CA TRP A 5 26.52 10.54 1.25
C TRP A 5 26.27 10.19 2.72
N ARG A 6 27.30 10.32 3.57
CA ARG A 6 27.19 10.06 5.02
C ARG A 6 26.16 10.99 5.65
N ALA A 7 26.23 12.28 5.37
CA ALA A 7 25.30 13.27 5.89
C ALA A 7 23.85 12.98 5.48
N THR A 8 23.62 12.49 4.25
CA THR A 8 22.30 12.11 3.77
C THR A 8 21.80 10.85 4.46
N LYS A 9 22.68 9.87 4.69
CA LYS A 9 22.35 8.65 5.46
C LYS A 9 21.99 8.94 6.92
N THR A 10 22.71 9.86 7.56
CA THR A 10 22.38 10.31 8.92
C THR A 10 21.01 10.97 8.96
N ARG A 11 20.74 11.92 8.06
CA ARG A 11 19.43 12.58 7.97
C ARG A 11 18.28 11.60 7.72
N LEU A 12 18.51 10.57 6.90
CA LEU A 12 17.51 9.52 6.69
C LEU A 12 17.21 8.77 8.00
N ALA A 13 18.25 8.35 8.73
CA ALA A 13 18.09 7.63 9.99
C ALA A 13 17.40 8.47 11.07
N GLU A 14 17.70 9.78 11.13
CA GLU A 14 17.03 10.73 12.02
C GLU A 14 15.53 10.81 11.72
N VAL A 15 15.16 10.95 10.43
CA VAL A 15 13.75 10.97 10.01
C VAL A 15 13.06 9.65 10.33
N GLU A 16 13.69 8.51 10.05
CA GLU A 16 13.13 7.19 10.36
C GLU A 16 12.88 7.04 11.88
N THR A 17 13.81 7.53 12.71
CA THR A 17 13.68 7.51 14.17
C THR A 17 12.51 8.38 14.63
N HIS A 18 12.40 9.61 14.13
CA HIS A 18 11.29 10.50 14.48
C HIS A 18 9.93 9.94 14.03
N MET A 19 9.86 9.29 12.87
CA MET A 19 8.63 8.66 12.38
C MET A 19 8.13 7.56 13.32
N VAL A 20 9.05 6.74 13.85
CA VAL A 20 8.70 5.68 14.81
C VAL A 20 8.32 6.27 16.17
N ALA A 21 9.05 7.27 16.66
CA ALA A 21 8.72 7.94 17.92
C ALA A 21 7.31 8.57 17.89
N ILE A 22 6.92 9.23 16.79
CA ILE A 22 5.56 9.74 16.62
C ILE A 22 4.53 8.61 16.62
N LEU A 23 4.84 7.46 16.03
CA LEU A 23 3.95 6.31 16.04
C LEU A 23 3.73 5.76 17.47
N ASP A 24 4.80 5.77 18.28
CA ASP A 24 4.75 5.40 19.70
C ASP A 24 3.91 6.39 20.52
N GLU A 25 4.10 7.69 20.32
CA GLU A 25 3.32 8.76 20.97
C GLU A 25 1.82 8.66 20.65
N LEU A 26 1.48 8.23 19.43
CA LEU A 26 0.09 7.99 19.02
C LEU A 26 -0.48 6.68 19.57
N GLY A 27 0.32 5.86 20.26
CA GLY A 27 -0.10 4.56 20.80
C GLY A 27 -0.41 3.52 19.72
N LEU A 28 0.09 3.70 18.50
CA LEU A 28 -0.22 2.84 17.35
C LEU A 28 0.80 1.71 17.13
N THR A 29 1.94 1.75 17.80
CA THR A 29 3.03 0.81 17.58
C THR A 29 2.65 -0.64 17.91
N GLU A 30 1.95 -0.86 19.02
CA GLU A 30 1.43 -2.19 19.39
C GLU A 30 0.47 -2.73 18.31
N LEU A 31 -0.46 -1.87 17.86
CA LEU A 31 -1.42 -2.23 16.83
C LEU A 31 -0.73 -2.61 15.52
N VAL A 32 0.25 -1.82 15.08
CA VAL A 32 1.02 -2.10 13.86
C VAL A 32 1.83 -3.37 14.00
N SER A 33 2.49 -3.57 15.15
CA SER A 33 3.34 -4.73 15.42
C SER A 33 2.54 -6.03 15.49
N SER A 34 1.23 -5.94 15.77
CA SER A 34 0.32 -7.09 15.69
C SER A 34 0.14 -7.63 14.27
N ILE A 35 0.48 -6.86 13.23
CA ILE A 35 0.36 -7.28 11.83
C ILE A 35 1.67 -7.95 11.38
N PRO A 36 1.70 -9.27 11.17
CA PRO A 36 2.94 -9.95 10.81
C PRO A 36 3.54 -9.42 9.51
N GLY A 37 4.83 -9.06 9.56
CA GLY A 37 5.59 -8.59 8.41
C GLY A 37 5.39 -7.12 8.02
N VAL A 38 4.60 -6.34 8.78
CA VAL A 38 4.57 -4.88 8.65
C VAL A 38 5.51 -4.28 9.69
N SER A 39 6.48 -3.47 9.27
CA SER A 39 7.37 -2.78 10.20
C SER A 39 6.74 -1.48 10.72
N ALA A 40 7.13 -1.06 11.93
CA ALA A 40 6.74 0.22 12.51
C ALA A 40 7.02 1.39 11.55
N LEU A 41 8.22 1.43 10.96
CA LEU A 41 8.58 2.42 9.95
C LEU A 41 7.68 2.36 8.70
N GLY A 42 7.34 1.15 8.22
CA GLY A 42 6.46 0.98 7.08
C GLY A 42 5.04 1.48 7.35
N ALA A 43 4.52 1.24 8.55
CA ALA A 43 3.23 1.78 8.96
C ALA A 43 3.26 3.28 9.21
N ALA A 44 4.32 3.81 9.83
CA ALA A 44 4.52 5.25 9.99
C ALA A 44 4.59 5.94 8.62
N ALA A 45 5.24 5.33 7.63
CA ALA A 45 5.24 5.84 6.25
C ALA A 45 3.85 5.81 5.62
N ILE A 46 3.08 4.74 5.80
CA ILE A 46 1.69 4.67 5.33
C ILE A 46 0.84 5.74 6.01
N LEU A 47 0.97 5.92 7.32
CA LEU A 47 0.23 6.91 8.10
C LEU A 47 0.61 8.34 7.70
N ALA A 48 1.91 8.63 7.50
CA ALA A 48 2.38 9.95 7.06
C ALA A 48 1.83 10.33 5.67
N GLU A 49 1.77 9.37 4.74
CA GLU A 49 1.21 9.60 3.41
C GLU A 49 -0.32 9.60 3.39
N THR A 50 -0.92 8.88 4.34
CA THR A 50 -2.37 8.84 4.53
C THR A 50 -2.84 10.12 5.18
N GLY A 51 -2.19 10.63 6.22
CA GLY A 51 -2.77 11.58 7.18
C GLY A 51 -3.71 10.87 8.16
N ASP A 52 -4.64 11.61 8.76
CA ASP A 52 -5.64 11.04 9.67
C ASP A 52 -6.55 10.01 8.95
N PRO A 53 -6.50 8.71 9.33
CA PRO A 53 -7.30 7.67 8.70
C PRO A 53 -8.80 7.76 9.03
N THR A 54 -9.18 8.47 10.11
CA THR A 54 -10.57 8.59 10.55
C THR A 54 -11.42 9.47 9.63
N ARG A 55 -10.79 10.32 8.82
CA ARG A 55 -11.47 11.14 7.81
C ARG A 55 -12.12 10.35 6.66
N PHE A 56 -11.86 9.05 6.57
CA PHE A 56 -12.39 8.21 5.50
C PHE A 56 -13.59 7.42 6.00
N ASP A 57 -14.72 7.56 5.30
CA ASP A 57 -15.95 6.83 5.62
C ASP A 57 -15.82 5.30 5.49
N SER A 58 -14.83 4.84 4.71
CA SER A 58 -14.56 3.40 4.56
C SER A 58 -13.12 3.09 4.16
N PRO A 59 -12.63 1.87 4.44
CA PRO A 59 -11.34 1.39 3.93
C PRO A 59 -11.23 1.43 2.40
N ARG A 60 -12.35 1.29 1.69
CA ARG A 60 -12.39 1.40 0.22
C ARG A 60 -12.08 2.82 -0.24
N ALA A 61 -12.51 3.84 0.50
CA ALA A 61 -12.19 5.23 0.22
C ALA A 61 -10.69 5.49 0.36
N LEU A 62 -10.04 4.91 1.36
CA LEU A 62 -8.58 4.96 1.51
C LEU A 62 -7.85 4.28 0.35
N VAL A 63 -8.30 3.09 -0.08
CA VAL A 63 -7.72 2.38 -1.25
C VAL A 63 -7.88 3.20 -2.54
N LYS A 64 -9.02 3.88 -2.71
CA LYS A 64 -9.25 4.82 -3.82
C LYS A 64 -8.30 6.01 -3.72
N HIS A 65 -8.09 6.55 -2.52
CA HIS A 65 -7.15 7.65 -2.27
C HIS A 65 -5.68 7.28 -2.58
N ALA A 66 -5.29 6.04 -2.31
CA ALA A 66 -3.97 5.51 -2.72
C ALA A 66 -3.86 5.28 -4.24
N GLY A 67 -4.98 5.38 -4.98
CA GLY A 67 -5.04 5.09 -6.42
C GLY A 67 -4.86 3.61 -6.74
N LEU A 68 -5.08 2.73 -5.76
CA LEU A 68 -4.97 1.27 -5.87
C LEU A 68 -6.25 0.63 -6.41
N CYS A 69 -7.37 1.37 -6.45
CA CYS A 69 -8.60 0.90 -7.06
C CYS A 69 -8.38 0.60 -8.55
N PRO A 70 -8.77 -0.60 -9.03
CA PRO A 70 -8.87 -0.88 -10.45
C PRO A 70 -9.82 0.13 -11.11
N ARG A 71 -9.45 0.58 -12.30
CA ARG A 71 -10.27 1.41 -13.15
C ARG A 71 -10.61 0.62 -14.41
N GLU A 72 -11.89 0.58 -14.72
CA GLU A 72 -12.37 0.12 -16.02
C GLU A 72 -11.89 1.10 -17.10
N ASN A 73 -11.36 0.54 -18.19
CA ASN A 73 -10.93 1.29 -19.35
C ASN A 73 -11.92 1.06 -20.49
N ALA A 74 -13.16 1.52 -20.30
CA ALA A 74 -14.18 1.50 -21.33
C ALA A 74 -14.24 2.88 -22.00
N SER A 75 -13.93 2.95 -23.29
CA SER A 75 -14.44 4.00 -24.17
C SER A 75 -15.65 3.40 -24.90
N GLY A 76 -16.66 4.18 -25.27
CA GLY A 76 -17.95 3.69 -25.78
C GLY A 76 -17.91 2.76 -27.02
N THR A 77 -16.72 2.44 -27.55
CA THR A 77 -16.48 1.51 -28.67
C THR A 77 -15.51 0.38 -28.30
N MET A 78 -14.80 0.45 -27.17
CA MET A 78 -13.84 -0.56 -26.72
C MET A 78 -13.78 -0.69 -25.20
N THR A 79 -13.98 -1.90 -24.69
CA THR A 79 -13.57 -2.30 -23.34
C THR A 79 -12.14 -2.81 -23.36
N GLY A 80 -11.24 -2.04 -22.75
CA GLY A 80 -9.86 -2.43 -22.52
C GLY A 80 -9.64 -3.08 -21.16
N ARG A 81 -8.45 -3.69 -20.98
CA ARG A 81 -8.05 -4.32 -19.72
C ARG A 81 -8.06 -3.31 -18.56
N SER A 82 -8.71 -3.68 -17.45
CA SER A 82 -8.70 -2.89 -16.21
C SER A 82 -7.27 -2.69 -15.71
N ARG A 83 -6.91 -1.44 -15.41
CA ARG A 83 -5.59 -1.05 -14.86
C ARG A 83 -5.79 -0.36 -13.52
N ILE A 84 -4.75 -0.30 -12.69
CA ILE A 84 -4.78 0.59 -11.52
C ILE A 84 -5.06 2.02 -11.99
N SER A 85 -5.94 2.73 -11.30
CA SER A 85 -6.38 4.06 -11.78
C SER A 85 -5.22 5.05 -11.92
N GLY A 86 -4.20 4.93 -11.07
CA GLY A 86 -3.11 5.89 -11.00
C GLY A 86 -3.47 7.21 -10.33
N ARG A 87 -4.76 7.57 -10.25
CA ARG A 87 -5.30 8.87 -9.79
C ARG A 87 -5.41 8.99 -8.26
N GLY A 88 -4.33 8.69 -7.55
CA GLY A 88 -4.24 8.82 -6.10
C GLY A 88 -2.83 9.19 -5.68
N ARG A 89 -2.52 9.10 -4.39
CA ARG A 89 -1.19 9.45 -3.85
C ARG A 89 -0.12 8.43 -4.26
N PRO A 90 0.87 8.78 -5.11
CA PRO A 90 1.89 7.82 -5.56
C PRO A 90 2.79 7.33 -4.43
N ARG A 91 3.11 8.23 -3.48
CA ARG A 91 3.94 7.92 -2.31
C ARG A 91 3.24 6.96 -1.34
N LEU A 92 1.94 7.15 -1.09
CA LEU A 92 1.12 6.20 -0.33
C LEU A 92 1.09 4.82 -1.00
N ARG A 93 0.97 4.78 -2.33
CA ARG A 93 1.02 3.53 -3.10
C ARG A 93 2.35 2.82 -2.96
N LEU A 94 3.46 3.57 -3.01
CA LEU A 94 4.80 3.04 -2.81
C LEU A 94 4.99 2.50 -1.39
N ALA A 95 4.52 3.23 -0.37
CA ALA A 95 4.58 2.79 1.03
C ALA A 95 3.80 1.48 1.23
N ALA A 96 2.57 1.40 0.69
CA ALA A 96 1.77 0.19 0.72
C ALA A 96 2.46 -0.99 0.00
N TRP A 97 3.04 -0.74 -1.18
CA TRP A 97 3.78 -1.77 -1.92
C TRP A 97 5.01 -2.28 -1.14
N ARG A 98 5.75 -1.40 -0.48
CA ARG A 98 6.87 -1.76 0.40
C ARG A 98 6.42 -2.62 1.59
N ALA A 99 5.30 -2.27 2.22
CA ALA A 99 4.75 -3.05 3.33
C ALA A 99 4.37 -4.48 2.90
N VAL A 100 3.86 -4.66 1.68
CA VAL A 100 3.51 -5.99 1.14
C VAL A 100 4.73 -6.90 1.01
N TRP A 101 5.92 -6.37 0.73
CA TRP A 101 7.13 -7.21 0.64
C TRP A 101 7.48 -7.91 1.95
N GLY A 102 7.29 -7.23 3.08
CA GLY A 102 7.46 -7.83 4.39
C GLY A 102 6.25 -8.67 4.81
N ALA A 103 5.04 -8.22 4.50
CA ALA A 103 3.81 -8.88 4.96
C ALA A 103 3.52 -10.19 4.21
N LEU A 104 3.76 -10.26 2.89
CA LEU A 104 3.40 -11.44 2.10
C LEU A 104 4.08 -12.76 2.54
N PRO A 105 5.40 -12.80 2.82
CA PRO A 105 6.03 -14.03 3.32
C PRO A 105 5.71 -14.31 4.79
N ASN A 106 5.46 -13.29 5.60
CA ASN A 106 5.35 -13.42 7.05
C ASN A 106 3.89 -13.51 7.56
N ASN A 107 2.89 -13.23 6.71
CA ASN A 107 1.47 -13.24 7.07
C ASN A 107 0.72 -14.33 6.28
N PRO A 108 0.31 -15.44 6.93
CA PRO A 108 -0.35 -16.54 6.24
C PRO A 108 -1.72 -16.16 5.67
N VAL A 109 -2.43 -15.21 6.29
CA VAL A 109 -3.72 -14.70 5.80
C VAL A 109 -3.51 -13.93 4.49
N MET A 110 -2.52 -13.04 4.43
CA MET A 110 -2.18 -12.32 3.20
C MET A 110 -1.68 -13.26 2.11
N ALA A 111 -0.83 -14.24 2.44
CA ALA A 111 -0.35 -15.24 1.50
C ALA A 111 -1.49 -16.09 0.90
N ALA A 112 -2.42 -16.55 1.75
CA ALA A 112 -3.61 -17.27 1.30
C ALA A 112 -4.49 -16.41 0.39
N ARG A 113 -4.72 -15.14 0.77
CA ARG A 113 -5.48 -14.17 -0.04
C ARG A 113 -4.82 -13.94 -1.39
N TYR A 114 -3.50 -13.74 -1.43
CA TYR A 114 -2.76 -13.55 -2.67
C TYR A 114 -2.84 -14.77 -3.60
N ARG A 115 -2.67 -15.98 -3.07
CA ARG A 115 -2.83 -17.23 -3.84
C ARG A 115 -4.24 -17.37 -4.40
N HIS A 116 -5.26 -17.03 -3.63
CA HIS A 116 -6.64 -17.03 -4.10
C HIS A 116 -6.86 -16.03 -5.25
N LEU A 117 -6.38 -14.79 -5.08
CA LEU A 117 -6.52 -13.72 -6.07
C LEU A 117 -5.73 -13.97 -7.37
N THR A 118 -4.61 -14.67 -7.28
CA THR A 118 -3.77 -15.04 -8.43
C THR A 118 -4.12 -16.40 -9.03
N SER A 119 -5.07 -17.12 -8.45
CA SER A 119 -5.52 -18.43 -8.95
C SER A 119 -6.01 -18.33 -10.40
N PRO A 120 -5.78 -19.35 -11.26
CA PRO A 120 -6.18 -19.29 -12.67
C PRO A 120 -7.68 -19.02 -12.87
N LYS A 121 -8.53 -19.57 -11.99
CA LYS A 121 -9.98 -19.36 -12.01
C LYS A 121 -10.32 -17.88 -11.80
N LEU A 122 -9.75 -17.25 -10.77
CA LEU A 122 -10.05 -15.85 -10.47
C LEU A 122 -9.34 -14.89 -11.44
N ARG A 123 -8.12 -15.22 -11.86
CA ARG A 123 -7.38 -14.47 -12.89
C ARG A 123 -8.18 -14.40 -14.18
N ARG A 124 -8.83 -15.50 -14.57
CA ARG A 124 -9.71 -15.56 -15.73
C ARG A 124 -10.98 -14.72 -15.56
N VAL A 125 -11.56 -14.63 -14.36
CA VAL A 125 -12.73 -13.75 -14.09
C VAL A 125 -12.32 -12.27 -14.11
N LEU A 126 -11.20 -11.93 -13.50
CA LEU A 126 -10.65 -10.56 -13.49
C LEU A 126 -10.24 -10.10 -14.89
N THR A 127 -9.81 -11.00 -15.77
CA THR A 127 -9.56 -10.69 -17.18
C THR A 127 -10.85 -10.70 -18.01
N ARG A 128 -11.81 -11.61 -17.77
CA ARG A 128 -13.06 -11.70 -18.56
C ARG A 128 -14.05 -10.59 -18.30
N LYS A 129 -14.07 -9.99 -17.10
CA LYS A 129 -14.78 -8.71 -16.88
C LYS A 129 -14.25 -7.57 -17.75
N CYS A 130 -13.13 -7.75 -18.46
CA CYS A 130 -12.60 -6.79 -19.43
C CYS A 130 -13.02 -7.10 -20.88
N ASP A 131 -13.55 -8.30 -21.18
CA ASP A 131 -13.84 -8.75 -22.55
C ASP A 131 -15.34 -8.83 -22.88
N VAL A 132 -16.22 -8.63 -21.90
CA VAL A 132 -17.67 -8.64 -22.11
C VAL A 132 -18.28 -7.54 -21.25
N THR A 133 -18.50 -6.38 -21.87
CA THR A 133 -19.76 -5.62 -22.03
C THR A 133 -19.41 -4.22 -22.49
#